data_AF-A0AAU1PA92-F1
#
_entry.id   AF-A0AAU1PA92-F1
#
_cell.length_a   1.000
_cell.length_b   1.000
_cell.length_c   1.000
_cell.angle_alpha   90.00
_cell.angle_beta   90.00
_cell.angle_gamma   90.00
#
_symmetry.space_group_name_H-M   'P 1'
#
loop_
_entity.id
_entity.type
_entity.pdbx_description
1 polymer ?
#
loop_
_entity_poly.entity_id
_entity_poly.type
_entity_poly.pdbx_seq_one_letter_code
_entity_poly.pdbx_strand_id
1 'polypeptide(L)' 'MFTEMRSREVGVGVHYPPNQLQPAFAPWRRPLPVTEKAGQELLSLPFHQHLTEDDIHHVVSALGQAVETARAER' A
#
# COMPACT_ATOMS: atom_id res chain seq x y z
N MET A 1 -4.48 7.87 -1.03
CA MET A 1 -3.64 7.15 -0.04
C MET A 1 -2.16 7.07 -0.42
N PHE A 2 -1.74 6.38 -1.50
CA PHE A 2 -0.31 6.28 -1.87
C PHE A 2 0.36 7.64 -2.11
N THR A 3 -0.26 8.51 -2.91
CA THR A 3 0.24 9.86 -3.19
C THR A 3 0.36 10.69 -1.90
N GLU A 4 -0.67 10.64 -1.06
CA GLU A 4 -0.70 11.34 0.23
C GLU A 4 0.45 10.91 1.14
N MET A 5 0.64 9.60 1.32
CA MET A 5 1.73 9.06 2.15
C MET A 5 3.10 9.47 1.61
N ARG A 6 3.32 9.37 0.29
CA ARG A 6 4.59 9.77 -0.34
C ARG A 6 4.85 11.27 -0.28
N SER A 7 3.81 12.11 -0.33
CA SER A 7 3.94 13.56 -0.18
C SER A 7 4.46 13.98 1.20
N ARG A 8 4.32 13.09 2.19
CA ARG A 8 4.81 13.23 3.56
C ARG A 8 6.10 12.46 3.81
N GLU A 9 6.78 12.09 2.72
CA GLU A 9 8.05 11.36 2.73
C GLU A 9 7.96 9.94 3.35
N VAL A 10 6.76 9.36 3.40
CA VAL A 10 6.56 7.98 3.85
C VAL A 10 6.64 7.01 2.66
N GLY A 11 7.68 6.18 2.64
CA GLY A 11 7.88 5.14 1.64
C GLY A 11 6.85 4.02 1.76
N VAL A 12 5.90 3.95 0.81
CA VAL A 12 4.87 2.91 0.75
C VAL A 12 4.88 2.13 -0.56
N GLY A 13 4.46 0.86 -0.49
CA GLY A 13 4.46 -0.08 -1.61
C GLY A 13 3.34 -1.12 -1.53
N VAL A 14 3.37 -2.09 -2.45
CA VAL A 14 2.51 -3.29 -2.41
C VAL A 14 3.43 -4.51 -2.51
N HIS A 15 3.42 -5.36 -1.49
CA HIS A 15 4.12 -6.64 -1.47
C HIS A 15 3.10 -7.77 -1.27
N TYR A 16 2.65 -8.45 -2.32
CA TYR A 16 2.99 -8.29 -3.75
C TYR A 16 1.76 -7.97 -4.59
N PRO A 17 1.89 -7.23 -5.71
CA PRO A 17 0.81 -7.09 -6.66
C PRO A 17 0.41 -8.47 -7.23
N PRO A 18 -0.83 -8.66 -7.70
CA PRO A 18 -1.27 -9.95 -8.21
C PRO A 18 -0.44 -10.42 -9.43
N ASN A 19 0.30 -11.52 -9.26
CA ASN A 19 1.23 -12.03 -10.27
C ASN A 19 0.55 -12.34 -11.61
N GLN A 20 -0.67 -12.89 -11.59
CA GLN A 20 -1.43 -13.25 -12.79
C GLN A 20 -1.79 -12.06 -13.69
N LEU A 21 -1.63 -10.83 -13.20
CA LEU A 21 -1.84 -9.60 -13.97
C LEU A 21 -0.53 -9.06 -14.58
N GLN A 22 0.63 -9.58 -14.18
CA GLN A 22 1.93 -9.12 -14.68
C GLN A 22 2.19 -9.67 -16.09
N PRO A 23 2.90 -8.92 -16.96
CA PRO A 23 3.15 -9.33 -18.34
C PRO A 23 3.81 -10.71 -18.48
N ALA A 24 4.73 -11.05 -17.58
CA ALA A 24 5.42 -12.34 -17.57
C ALA A 24 4.47 -13.54 -17.38
N PHE A 25 3.27 -13.31 -16.82
CA PHE A 25 2.27 -14.35 -16.56
C PHE A 25 1.11 -14.34 -17.56
N ALA A 26 1.20 -13.55 -18.64
CA ALA A 26 0.12 -13.44 -19.63
C ALA A 26 -0.43 -14.80 -20.15
N PRO A 27 0.39 -15.85 -20.40
CA PRO A 27 -0.11 -17.16 -20.81
C PRO A 27 -0.99 -17.87 -19.77
N TRP A 28 -0.87 -17.53 -18.49
CA TRP A 28 -1.59 -18.16 -17.38
C TRP A 28 -2.63 -17.22 -16.74
N ARG A 29 -2.92 -16.09 -17.38
CA ARG A 29 -3.87 -15.11 -16.86
C ARG A 29 -5.26 -15.74 -16.73
N ARG A 30 -5.84 -15.63 -15.54
CA ARG A 30 -7.22 -16.01 -15.23
C ARG A 30 -7.80 -15.11 -14.14
N PRO A 31 -9.13 -14.96 -14.06
CA PRO A 31 -9.75 -14.23 -12.95
C PRO A 31 -9.43 -14.89 -11.62
N LEU A 32 -8.92 -14.11 -10.69
CA LEU A 32 -8.67 -14.53 -9.30
C LEU A 32 -9.23 -13.43 -8.38
N PRO A 33 -10.57 -13.33 -8.23
CA PRO A 33 -11.22 -12.14 -7.65
C PRO A 33 -10.78 -11.86 -6.21
N VAL A 34 -10.50 -12.89 -5.41
CA VAL A 34 -9.97 -12.72 -4.04
C VAL A 34 -8.56 -12.14 -4.06
N THR A 35 -7.69 -12.65 -4.95
CA THR A 35 -6.32 -12.15 -5.11
C THR A 35 -6.31 -10.72 -5.66
N GLU A 36 -7.18 -10.43 -6.63
CA GLU A 36 -7.33 -9.09 -7.21
C GLU A 36 -7.81 -8.08 -6.18
N LYS A 37 -8.83 -8.43 -5.39
CA LYS A 37 -9.30 -7.61 -4.28
C LYS A 37 -8.20 -7.36 -3.26
N ALA A 38 -7.52 -8.42 -2.80
CA ALA A 38 -6.42 -8.27 -1.85
C ALA A 38 -5.30 -7.36 -2.39
N GLY A 39 -4.94 -7.51 -3.67
CA GLY A 39 -3.93 -6.66 -4.31
C GLY A 39 -4.29 -5.17 -4.36
N GLN A 40 -5.58 -4.82 -4.32
CA GLN A 40 -6.07 -3.43 -4.27
C GLN A 40 -6.11 -2.85 -2.85
N GLU A 41 -6.22 -3.70 -1.83
CA GLU A 41 -6.36 -3.30 -0.42
C GLU A 41 -5.02 -3.28 0.33
N LEU A 42 -3.98 -3.93 -0.20
CA LEU A 42 -2.65 -4.01 0.42
C LEU A 42 -1.90 -2.67 0.37
N LEU A 43 -1.29 -2.32 1.51
CA LEU A 43 -0.32 -1.23 1.66
C LEU A 43 0.81 -1.71 2.57
N SER A 44 2.03 -1.72 2.05
CA SER A 44 3.24 -1.95 2.86
C SER A 44 3.72 -0.63 3.46
N LEU A 45 3.93 -0.62 4.76
CA LEU A 45 4.51 0.49 5.51
C LEU A 45 6.02 0.29 5.72
N PRO A 46 6.79 1.35 6.02
CA PRO A 46 8.18 1.21 6.42
C PRO A 46 8.35 0.24 7.59
N PHE A 47 9.25 -0.73 7.43
CA PHE A 47 9.60 -1.68 8.47
C PHE A 47 11.06 -2.12 8.29
N HIS A 48 11.97 -1.49 9.04
CA HIS A 48 13.39 -1.80 9.03
C HIS A 48 14.04 -1.46 10.39
N GLN A 49 15.21 -2.05 10.64
CA GLN A 49 15.93 -1.95 11.93
C GLN A 49 16.34 -0.53 12.34
N HIS A 50 16.39 0.42 11.39
CA HIS A 50 16.76 1.81 11.65
C HIS A 50 15.58 2.76 11.92
N LEU A 51 14.34 2.25 12.02
CA LEU A 51 13.20 3.09 12.39
C LEU A 51 13.33 3.54 13.84
N THR A 52 13.18 4.83 14.06
CA THR A 52 13.05 5.43 15.39
C THR A 52 11.57 5.44 15.82
N GLU A 53 11.33 5.69 17.10
CA GLU A 53 9.97 5.88 17.63
C GLU A 53 9.28 7.09 16.97
N ASP A 54 10.02 8.16 16.70
CA ASP A 54 9.54 9.34 15.97
C ASP A 54 9.13 8.98 14.53
N ASP A 55 9.91 8.15 13.83
CA ASP A 55 9.55 7.66 12.50
C ASP A 55 8.22 6.88 12.54
N ILE A 56 8.06 6.01 13.53
CA ILE A 56 6.83 5.22 13.70
C ILE A 56 5.64 6.15 13.96
N HIS A 57 5.79 7.14 14.84
CA HIS A 57 4.74 8.12 15.12
C HIS A 57 4.37 8.94 13.88
N HIS A 58 5.35 9.36 13.09
CA HIS A 58 5.12 10.07 11.83
C HIS A 58 4.33 9.20 10.84
N VAL A 59 4.76 7.95 10.63
CA VAL A 59 4.07 6.99 9.75
C VAL A 59 2.63 6.77 10.19
N VAL A 60 2.40 6.52 11.49
CA VAL A 60 1.05 6.27 12.04
C VAL A 60 0.16 7.50 11.89
N SER A 61 0.67 8.70 12.20
CA SER A 61 -0.07 9.95 12.07
C SER A 61 -0.45 10.23 10.60
N ALA A 62 0.51 10.09 9.69
CA ALA A 62 0.29 10.29 8.27
C ALA A 62 -0.71 9.27 7.69
N LEU A 63 -0.65 7.99 8.13
CA LEU A 63 -1.61 6.97 7.75
C LEU A 63 -3.02 7.30 8.26
N GLY A 64 -3.14 7.70 9.53
CA GLY A 64 -4.42 8.10 10.12
C GLY A 64 -5.09 9.21 9.32
N GLN A 65 -4.34 10.26 8.96
CA GLN A 65 -4.86 11.35 8.13
C GLN A 65 -5.27 10.87 6.73
N ALA A 66 -4.44 10.04 6.08
CA ALA A 66 -4.77 9.51 4.76
C ALA A 66 -6.03 8.63 4.75
N VAL A 67 -6.30 7.89 5.84
CA VAL A 67 -7.52 7.08 6.01
C VAL A 67 -8.74 7.97 6.16
N GLU A 68 -8.66 9.04 6.94
CA GLU A 68 -9.77 9.98 7.11
C GLU A 68 -10.08 10.75 5.81
N THR A 69 -9.07 11.21 5.07
CA THR A 69 -9.28 11.80 3.74
C THR A 69 -9.96 10.82 2.79
N ALA A 70 -9.48 9.57 2.72
CA ALA A 70 -10.09 8.55 1.87
C ALA A 70 -11.51 8.14 2.31
N ARG A 71 -11.88 8.37 3.57
CA ARG A 71 -13.25 8.19 4.07
C ARG A 71 -14.16 9.33 3.62
N ALA A 72 -13.67 10.56 3.64
CA ALA A 72 -14.43 11.75 3.24
C ALA A 72 -14.70 11.83 1.71
N GLU A 73 -13.85 11.20 0.90
CA GLU A 73 -13.97 11.14 -0.56
C GLU A 73 -14.91 10.03 -1.08
N ARG A 74 -15.42 9.17 -0.19
CA ARG A 74 -16.37 8.09 -0.51
C ARG A 74 -17.82 8.53 -0.33
#